data_AF-A0A1M5MYG2-F1
#
_entry.id   AF-A0A1M5MYG2-F1
#
_cell.length_a   1.000
_cell.length_b   1.000
_cell.length_c   1.000
_cell.angle_alpha   90.00
_cell.angle_beta   90.00
_cell.angle_gamma   90.00
#
_symmetry.space_group_name_H-M   'P 1'
#
loop_
_entity.id
_entity.type
_entity.pdbx_description
1 polymer ?
#
loop_
_entity_poly.entity_id
_entity_poly.type
_entity_poly.pdbx_seq_one_letter_code
_entity_poly.pdbx_strand_id
1 'polypeptide(L)'
;MNKFKYYFVLLLASIAIVSCNKDKDEPETVPLRDYKVQYAADNDSIVKYLKTHYIKEVTANFDITIEKIPAGGTQTSIMYQTDYPLQTRDVYNHDVNYKVYYLTLNKGVGQSPMNTDRIYASYVGSLLNGTVFDSSYGLGRNFELYMNSSQAVIDGWGEIFPQFKTGTPNAAGPDGTVTYKDFGAGVMFLPSGLGYYGGGADNIPSYSPLVFSFKLFDLQRLDHDGDGVLDINEDINKDGYLYDLRDTSRFPTPPATMKDDTDGDGIADFVDTDDDGDGFSTYYEVTKPKEQIGWVNGVFNGVSTYYPWDPVTDNPNTPNVDETEPRGIPRRPTGPLKTEGDTESINNPRSFLPEDYTAPVRLRIHLDKTYPYQKL
;
A
#
# COMPACT_ATOMS: atom_id res chain seq x y z
N MET A 1 54.02 -23.48 -58.18
CA MET A 1 54.32 -23.69 -56.74
C MET A 1 53.01 -23.86 -55.99
N ASN A 2 52.57 -25.10 -55.77
CA ASN A 2 51.20 -25.41 -55.35
C ASN A 2 51.10 -25.57 -53.82
N LYS A 3 51.50 -24.53 -53.07
CA LYS A 3 51.47 -24.55 -51.59
C LYS A 3 50.07 -24.29 -51.00
N PHE A 4 49.08 -23.94 -51.83
CA PHE A 4 47.73 -23.61 -51.38
C PHE A 4 46.94 -24.80 -50.79
N LYS A 5 47.29 -26.04 -51.16
CA LYS A 5 46.57 -27.25 -50.70
C LYS A 5 46.92 -27.67 -49.27
N TYR A 6 48.08 -27.27 -48.76
CA TYR A 6 48.51 -27.63 -47.40
C TYR A 6 48.02 -26.65 -46.33
N TYR A 7 47.74 -25.39 -46.70
CA TYR A 7 47.16 -24.41 -45.76
C TYR A 7 45.67 -24.66 -45.48
N PHE A 8 44.92 -25.22 -46.44
CA PHE A 8 43.50 -25.51 -46.27
C PHE A 8 43.25 -26.68 -45.30
N VAL A 9 44.14 -27.68 -45.30
CA VAL A 9 44.07 -28.83 -44.38
C VAL A 9 44.50 -28.45 -42.96
N LEU A 10 45.47 -27.52 -42.82
CA LEU A 10 45.88 -27.00 -41.51
C LEU A 10 44.81 -26.08 -40.87
N LEU A 11 44.05 -25.35 -41.69
CA LEU A 11 42.93 -24.49 -41.25
C LEU A 11 41.72 -25.34 -40.78
N LEU A 12 41.44 -26.45 -41.45
CA LEU A 12 40.36 -27.37 -41.03
C LEU A 12 40.73 -28.21 -39.80
N ALA A 13 42.02 -28.58 -39.65
CA ALA A 13 42.50 -29.27 -38.46
C ALA A 13 42.57 -28.37 -37.20
N SER A 14 42.69 -27.05 -37.37
CA SER A 14 42.65 -26.09 -36.25
C SER A 14 41.23 -25.73 -35.81
N ILE A 15 40.22 -25.91 -36.66
CA ILE A 15 38.80 -25.75 -36.29
C ILE A 15 38.26 -26.98 -35.54
N ALA A 16 38.90 -28.15 -35.66
CA ALA A 16 38.47 -29.38 -35.00
C ALA A 16 38.93 -29.54 -33.53
N ILE A 17 39.76 -28.65 -33.00
CA ILE A 17 40.25 -28.72 -31.60
C ILE A 17 39.56 -27.68 -30.69
N VAL A 18 38.68 -26.83 -31.23
CA VAL A 18 37.73 -26.05 -30.42
C VAL A 18 36.43 -26.86 -30.25
N SER A 19 36.57 -28.08 -29.71
CA SER A 19 35.48 -28.64 -28.93
C SER A 19 35.51 -27.88 -27.62
N CYS A 20 34.66 -26.85 -27.49
CA CYS A 20 34.36 -26.30 -26.18
C CYS A 20 34.05 -27.48 -25.26
N ASN A 21 34.86 -27.62 -24.20
CA ASN A 21 34.36 -28.30 -23.03
C ASN A 21 33.02 -27.64 -22.72
N LYS A 22 31.98 -28.44 -22.50
CA LYS A 22 30.77 -27.94 -21.87
C LYS A 22 31.25 -27.33 -20.56
N ASP A 23 31.32 -26.00 -20.50
CA ASP A 23 31.52 -25.30 -19.24
C ASP A 23 30.39 -25.77 -18.33
N LYS A 24 30.78 -26.60 -17.37
CA LYS A 24 29.90 -27.15 -16.34
C LYS A 24 29.75 -26.11 -15.25
N ASP A 25 29.26 -24.94 -15.61
CA ASP A 25 28.93 -23.88 -14.66
C ASP A 25 27.64 -23.19 -15.13
N GLU A 26 26.62 -23.98 -15.48
CA GLU A 26 25.26 -23.48 -15.28
C GLU A 26 25.10 -23.31 -13.77
N PRO A 27 24.79 -22.10 -13.26
CA PRO A 27 24.55 -21.94 -11.83
C PRO A 27 23.46 -22.92 -11.45
N GLU A 28 23.76 -23.80 -10.48
CA GLU A 28 22.78 -24.72 -9.94
C GLU A 28 21.64 -23.86 -9.36
N THR A 29 20.56 -23.72 -10.13
CA THR A 29 19.41 -22.95 -9.70
C THR A 29 18.70 -23.81 -8.67
N VAL A 30 19.01 -23.58 -7.39
CA VAL A 30 18.28 -24.20 -6.29
C VAL A 30 16.81 -23.82 -6.48
N PRO A 31 15.90 -24.78 -6.69
CA PRO A 31 14.50 -24.45 -6.88
C PRO A 31 13.99 -23.65 -5.69
N LEU A 32 13.20 -22.61 -5.97
CA LEU A 32 12.53 -21.87 -4.92
C LEU A 32 11.73 -22.85 -4.07
N ARG A 33 11.82 -22.68 -2.74
CA ARG A 33 11.02 -23.47 -1.83
C ARG A 33 9.54 -23.17 -2.07
N ASP A 34 8.68 -24.13 -1.77
CA ASP A 34 7.24 -23.90 -1.75
C ASP A 34 6.86 -22.94 -0.61
N TYR A 35 5.99 -21.96 -0.89
CA TYR A 35 5.61 -20.93 0.07
C TYR A 35 4.89 -21.50 1.30
N LYS A 36 4.04 -22.53 1.15
CA LYS A 36 3.34 -23.18 2.28
C LYS A 36 4.34 -23.91 3.17
N VAL A 37 5.28 -24.64 2.56
CA VAL A 37 6.34 -25.37 3.28
C VAL A 37 7.31 -24.42 3.98
N GLN A 38 7.62 -23.27 3.37
CA GLN A 38 8.45 -22.24 4.02
C GLN A 38 7.70 -21.56 5.15
N TYR A 39 6.44 -21.16 4.93
CA TYR A 39 5.62 -20.51 5.96
C TYR A 39 5.50 -21.38 7.22
N ALA A 40 5.31 -22.69 7.07
CA ALA A 40 5.27 -23.60 8.21
C ALA A 40 6.56 -23.55 9.06
N ALA A 41 7.72 -23.47 8.42
CA ALA A 41 9.02 -23.37 9.12
C ALA A 41 9.26 -21.98 9.73
N ASP A 42 8.85 -20.92 9.03
CA ASP A 42 8.93 -19.55 9.54
C ASP A 42 8.04 -19.38 10.77
N ASN A 43 6.80 -19.86 10.71
CA ASN A 43 5.84 -19.76 11.80
C ASN A 43 6.29 -20.56 13.03
N ASP A 44 6.89 -21.75 12.85
CA ASP A 44 7.50 -22.49 13.97
C ASP A 44 8.61 -21.67 14.64
N SER A 45 9.49 -21.07 13.83
CA SER A 45 10.59 -20.23 14.31
C SER A 45 10.09 -18.98 15.05
N ILE A 46 9.09 -18.29 14.51
CA ILE A 46 8.45 -17.11 15.11
C ILE A 46 7.76 -17.50 16.43
N VAL A 47 6.93 -18.55 16.45
CA VAL A 47 6.23 -19.00 17.66
C VAL A 47 7.23 -19.43 18.73
N LYS A 48 8.32 -20.10 18.36
CA LYS A 48 9.42 -20.43 19.28
C LYS A 48 10.07 -19.17 19.85
N TYR A 49 10.35 -18.16 19.02
CA TYR A 49 10.87 -16.88 19.47
C TYR A 49 9.93 -16.24 20.49
N LEU A 50 8.64 -16.11 20.16
CA LEU A 50 7.61 -15.50 21.00
C LEU A 50 7.45 -16.20 22.36
N LYS A 51 7.67 -17.52 22.44
CA LYS A 51 7.62 -18.31 23.69
C LYS A 51 8.90 -18.24 24.51
N THR A 52 10.04 -17.92 23.90
CA THR A 52 11.36 -17.99 24.55
C THR A 52 11.99 -16.63 24.80
N HIS A 53 11.34 -15.55 24.36
CA HIS A 53 11.78 -14.17 24.57
C HIS A 53 10.72 -13.41 25.37
N TYR A 54 11.16 -12.40 26.10
CA TYR A 54 10.31 -11.52 26.90
C TYR A 54 10.61 -10.05 26.58
N ILE A 55 9.63 -9.19 26.83
CA ILE A 55 9.80 -7.74 26.74
C ILE A 55 10.54 -7.30 28.00
N LYS A 56 11.78 -6.85 27.85
CA LYS A 56 12.59 -6.37 28.98
C LYS A 56 12.20 -4.96 29.39
N GLU A 57 12.06 -4.08 28.40
CA GLU A 57 11.62 -2.70 28.62
C GLU A 57 10.94 -2.15 27.38
N VAL A 58 10.04 -1.19 27.60
CA VAL A 58 9.55 -0.26 26.59
C VAL A 58 9.77 1.14 27.15
N THR A 59 10.55 1.97 26.45
CA THR A 59 10.84 3.33 26.88
C THR A 59 9.61 4.23 26.71
N ALA A 60 9.62 5.43 27.30
CA ALA A 60 8.58 6.42 27.09
C ALA A 60 8.45 6.87 25.61
N ASN A 61 9.47 6.63 24.79
CA ASN A 61 9.48 6.90 23.35
C ASN A 61 9.16 5.65 22.52
N PHE A 62 8.64 4.61 23.16
CA PHE A 62 8.27 3.32 22.58
C PHE A 62 9.43 2.57 21.92
N ASP A 63 10.67 2.81 22.38
CA ASP A 63 11.79 1.94 22.02
C ASP A 63 11.69 0.66 22.86
N ILE A 64 11.66 -0.49 22.20
CA ILE A 64 11.48 -1.79 22.85
C ILE A 64 12.79 -2.58 22.88
N THR A 65 13.09 -3.16 24.04
CA THR A 65 14.17 -4.13 24.20
C THR A 65 13.57 -5.51 24.45
N ILE A 66 13.86 -6.46 23.56
CA ILE A 66 13.47 -7.87 23.68
C ILE A 66 14.70 -8.71 24.00
N GLU A 67 14.61 -9.59 25.00
CA GLU A 67 15.68 -10.50 25.37
C GLU A 67 15.19 -11.94 25.46
N LYS A 68 16.12 -12.88 25.29
CA LYS A 68 15.87 -14.30 25.53
C LYS A 68 15.66 -14.52 27.04
N ILE A 69 14.67 -15.33 27.39
CA ILE A 69 14.46 -15.78 28.76
C ILE A 69 15.67 -16.63 29.18
N PRO A 70 16.39 -16.26 30.26
CA PRO A 70 17.53 -17.04 30.75
C PRO A 70 17.11 -18.46 31.17
N ALA A 71 18.06 -19.39 31.21
CA ALA A 71 17.79 -20.73 31.74
C ALA A 71 17.32 -20.62 33.21
N GLY A 72 16.13 -21.16 33.52
CA GLY A 72 15.50 -21.03 34.83
C GLY A 72 14.87 -19.65 35.12
N GLY A 73 14.79 -18.78 34.12
CA GLY A 73 14.13 -17.48 34.21
C GLY A 73 12.62 -17.61 34.45
N THR A 74 12.05 -16.63 35.15
CA THR A 74 10.62 -16.56 35.50
C THR A 74 9.86 -15.48 34.72
N GLN A 75 10.52 -14.83 33.76
CA GLN A 75 9.93 -13.79 32.93
C GLN A 75 8.76 -14.35 32.10
N THR A 76 7.70 -13.57 31.96
CA THR A 76 6.58 -13.94 31.10
C THR A 76 6.95 -13.68 29.66
N SER A 77 6.87 -14.70 28.80
CA SER A 77 7.23 -14.58 27.39
C SER A 77 6.29 -13.63 26.64
N ILE A 78 6.75 -13.08 25.50
CA ILE A 78 5.94 -12.25 24.59
C ILE A 78 4.59 -12.91 24.26
N MET A 79 4.59 -14.23 24.09
CA MET A 79 3.38 -15.03 23.82
C MET A 79 2.26 -14.86 24.86
N TYR A 80 2.60 -14.57 26.13
CA TYR A 80 1.66 -14.66 27.25
C TYR A 80 1.58 -13.41 28.12
N GLN A 81 2.49 -12.45 27.96
CA GLN A 81 2.41 -11.20 28.71
C GLN A 81 1.18 -10.37 28.30
N THR A 82 0.70 -9.54 29.22
CA THR A 82 -0.57 -8.80 29.06
C THR A 82 -0.41 -7.30 28.94
N ASP A 83 0.80 -6.77 29.10
CA ASP A 83 1.06 -5.32 29.02
C ASP A 83 0.90 -4.82 27.57
N TYR A 84 1.35 -5.64 26.62
CA TYR A 84 1.21 -5.42 25.18
C TYR A 84 0.69 -6.71 24.52
N PRO A 85 -0.57 -7.12 24.73
CA PRO A 85 -1.05 -8.44 24.31
C PRO A 85 -0.72 -8.75 22.85
N LEU A 86 -0.23 -9.96 22.57
CA LEU A 86 0.11 -10.38 21.21
C LEU A 86 -1.15 -10.41 20.34
N GLN A 87 -1.11 -9.69 19.23
CA GLN A 87 -2.18 -9.62 18.24
C GLN A 87 -1.80 -10.35 16.96
N THR A 88 -2.79 -10.64 16.13
CA THR A 88 -2.59 -11.33 14.85
C THR A 88 -3.38 -10.68 13.74
N ARG A 89 -2.80 -10.63 12.54
CA ARG A 89 -3.50 -10.35 11.29
C ARG A 89 -3.37 -11.55 10.35
N ASP A 90 -4.48 -11.96 9.76
CA ASP A 90 -4.47 -12.96 8.70
C ASP A 90 -4.26 -12.24 7.35
N VAL A 91 -3.34 -12.76 6.54
CA VAL A 91 -2.87 -12.16 5.28
C VAL A 91 -2.84 -13.24 4.21
N TYR A 92 -3.51 -13.02 3.08
CA TYR A 92 -3.45 -13.92 1.93
C TYR A 92 -2.42 -13.42 0.91
N ASN A 93 -1.42 -14.25 0.59
CA ASN A 93 -0.37 -13.90 -0.38
C ASN A 93 0.30 -15.21 -0.88
N HIS A 94 0.66 -15.31 -2.16
CA HIS A 94 1.27 -16.47 -2.82
C HIS A 94 0.54 -17.81 -2.54
N ASP A 95 -0.79 -17.82 -2.54
CA ASP A 95 -1.65 -18.98 -2.17
C ASP A 95 -1.47 -19.48 -0.72
N VAL A 96 -0.99 -18.61 0.17
CA VAL A 96 -0.81 -18.89 1.60
C VAL A 96 -1.62 -17.91 2.44
N ASN A 97 -2.32 -18.44 3.45
CA ASN A 97 -2.93 -17.66 4.52
C ASN A 97 -1.94 -17.55 5.67
N TYR A 98 -1.16 -16.47 5.69
CA TYR A 98 -0.22 -16.14 6.75
C TYR A 98 -0.97 -15.61 7.97
N LYS A 99 -0.55 -16.06 9.15
CA LYS A 99 -0.83 -15.39 10.42
C LYS A 99 0.38 -14.56 10.81
N VAL A 100 0.25 -13.25 10.74
CA VAL A 100 1.27 -12.28 11.12
C VAL A 100 1.04 -11.84 12.55
N TYR A 101 2.05 -11.98 13.41
CA TYR A 101 1.96 -11.55 14.81
C TYR A 101 2.49 -10.14 14.97
N TYR A 102 1.85 -9.34 15.82
CA TYR A 102 2.33 -8.00 16.13
C TYR A 102 1.98 -7.58 17.57
N LEU A 103 2.70 -6.58 18.07
CA LEU A 103 2.49 -5.93 19.36
C LEU A 103 2.14 -4.46 19.10
N THR A 104 1.09 -3.97 19.74
CA THR A 104 0.75 -2.54 19.76
C THR A 104 1.34 -1.90 21.00
N LEU A 105 2.44 -1.15 20.88
CA LEU A 105 3.05 -0.40 21.98
C LEU A 105 2.32 0.92 22.23
N ASN A 106 1.92 1.57 21.13
CA ASN A 106 0.97 2.67 21.12
C ASN A 106 0.14 2.60 19.84
N LYS A 107 -1.18 2.81 19.93
CA LYS A 107 -2.05 2.76 18.74
C LYS A 107 -1.87 3.99 17.85
N GLY A 108 -1.55 5.14 18.44
CA GLY A 108 -1.59 6.44 17.78
C GLY A 108 -2.98 7.08 17.83
N VAL A 109 -3.06 8.38 17.52
CA VAL A 109 -4.31 9.18 17.64
C VAL A 109 -4.82 9.74 16.33
N GLY A 110 -4.01 9.75 15.28
CA GLY A 110 -4.33 10.31 13.98
C GLY A 110 -5.06 9.33 13.06
N GLN A 111 -4.69 9.37 11.78
CA GLN A 111 -5.28 8.57 10.73
C GLN A 111 -4.59 7.21 10.61
N SER A 112 -5.35 6.18 10.22
CA SER A 112 -4.77 4.90 9.81
C SER A 112 -4.38 4.95 8.32
N PRO A 113 -3.17 4.51 7.94
CA PRO A 113 -2.78 4.35 6.54
C PRO A 113 -3.62 3.27 5.85
N MET A 114 -3.78 3.41 4.54
CA MET A 114 -4.07 2.30 3.63
C MET A 114 -2.77 1.55 3.35
N ASN A 115 -2.85 0.32 2.84
CA ASN A 115 -1.68 -0.40 2.33
C ASN A 115 -1.13 0.16 1.01
N THR A 116 -1.78 1.17 0.43
CA THR A 116 -1.30 1.87 -0.76
C THR A 116 -0.61 3.20 -0.42
N ASP A 117 -0.82 3.76 0.77
CA ASP A 117 -0.29 5.07 1.13
C ASP A 117 1.24 5.13 1.24
N ARG A 118 1.75 6.35 1.21
CA ARG A 118 3.10 6.66 1.69
C ARG A 118 3.07 6.98 3.17
N ILE A 119 3.93 6.34 3.95
CA ILE A 119 4.06 6.62 5.40
C ILE A 119 5.35 7.36 5.72
N TYR A 120 5.31 8.18 6.77
CA TYR A 120 6.49 8.75 7.42
C TYR A 120 6.75 8.00 8.73
N ALA A 121 7.78 7.14 8.75
CA ALA A 121 8.02 6.23 9.86
C ALA A 121 9.51 6.11 10.22
N SER A 122 9.79 5.63 11.44
CA SER A 122 11.12 5.15 11.84
C SER A 122 11.06 3.69 12.23
N TYR A 123 12.18 2.98 12.11
CA TYR A 123 12.21 1.54 12.39
C TYR A 123 13.58 1.02 12.82
N VAL A 124 13.57 -0.18 13.40
CA VAL A 124 14.73 -1.07 13.57
C VAL A 124 14.32 -2.45 13.07
N GLY A 125 15.08 -2.99 12.12
CA GLY A 125 14.90 -4.32 11.55
C GLY A 125 15.95 -5.30 12.08
N SER A 126 15.51 -6.45 12.56
CA SER A 126 16.39 -7.50 13.09
C SER A 126 15.92 -8.91 12.72
N LEU A 127 16.86 -9.85 12.73
CA LEU A 127 16.59 -11.28 12.62
C LEU A 127 16.14 -11.83 13.99
N LEU A 128 15.51 -13.01 14.01
CA LEU A 128 15.10 -13.69 15.26
C LEU A 128 16.27 -14.03 16.20
N ASN A 129 17.51 -13.98 15.74
CA ASN A 129 18.70 -14.18 16.58
C ASN A 129 19.19 -12.87 17.26
N GLY A 130 18.52 -11.73 17.01
CA GLY A 130 18.87 -10.41 17.54
C GLY A 130 19.85 -9.61 16.68
N THR A 131 20.33 -10.14 15.55
CA THR A 131 21.16 -9.38 14.62
C THR A 131 20.33 -8.28 13.95
N VAL A 132 20.63 -7.02 14.27
CA VAL A 132 20.07 -5.85 13.57
C VAL A 132 20.71 -5.76 12.19
N PHE A 133 19.87 -5.76 11.14
CA PHE A 133 20.33 -5.67 9.76
C PHE A 133 20.18 -4.26 9.17
N ASP A 134 19.22 -3.47 9.66
CA ASP A 134 18.99 -2.08 9.24
C ASP A 134 18.23 -1.29 10.32
N SER A 135 18.37 0.04 10.31
CA SER A 135 17.70 0.97 11.22
C SER A 135 17.64 2.37 10.63
N SER A 136 16.54 3.08 10.89
CA SER A 136 16.45 4.51 10.57
C SER A 136 17.06 5.42 11.66
N TYR A 137 17.71 4.86 12.67
CA TYR A 137 18.32 5.57 13.81
C TYR A 137 17.34 6.48 14.56
N GLY A 138 16.07 6.08 14.62
CA GLY A 138 14.98 6.85 15.23
C GLY A 138 14.53 8.06 14.42
N LEU A 139 15.08 8.27 13.23
CA LEU A 139 14.69 9.35 12.34
C LEU A 139 13.56 8.88 11.42
N GLY A 140 12.58 9.75 11.20
CA GLY A 140 11.50 9.49 10.24
C GLY A 140 12.00 9.49 8.79
N ARG A 141 11.46 8.59 7.98
CA ARG A 141 11.72 8.40 6.56
C ARG A 141 10.39 8.10 5.85
N ASN A 142 10.32 8.45 4.57
CA ASN A 142 9.19 8.12 3.73
C ASN A 142 9.32 6.69 3.20
N PHE A 143 8.23 5.93 3.23
CA PHE A 143 8.15 4.58 2.69
C PHE A 143 6.83 4.40 1.94
N GLU A 144 6.90 3.83 0.73
CA GLU A 144 5.73 3.49 -0.08
C GLU A 144 5.22 2.11 0.36
N LEU A 145 3.98 2.05 0.86
CA LEU A 145 3.38 0.77 1.22
C LEU A 145 2.85 0.01 0.01
N TYR A 146 2.47 0.73 -1.06
CA TYR A 146 1.97 0.08 -2.28
C TYR A 146 3.07 -0.74 -2.93
N MET A 147 2.89 -2.06 -2.96
CA MET A 147 3.96 -2.98 -3.33
C MET A 147 4.41 -2.83 -4.79
N ASN A 148 3.50 -2.44 -5.70
CA ASN A 148 3.82 -2.25 -7.11
C ASN A 148 4.52 -0.90 -7.38
N SER A 149 4.72 -0.08 -6.35
CA SER A 149 5.51 1.14 -6.46
C SER A 149 6.98 0.82 -6.74
N SER A 150 7.65 1.68 -7.52
CA SER A 150 9.07 1.55 -7.85
C SER A 150 10.02 1.55 -6.64
N GLN A 151 9.56 2.03 -5.48
CA GLN A 151 10.33 2.14 -4.24
C GLN A 151 9.60 1.50 -3.05
N ALA A 152 8.75 0.52 -3.33
CA ALA A 152 7.96 -0.17 -2.32
C ALA A 152 8.82 -0.83 -1.24
N VAL A 153 8.30 -0.84 -0.02
CA VAL A 153 8.78 -1.73 1.04
C VAL A 153 8.19 -3.13 0.87
N ILE A 154 8.64 -4.07 1.72
CA ILE A 154 8.14 -5.45 1.75
C ILE A 154 6.63 -5.53 2.07
N ASP A 155 5.94 -6.53 1.53
CA ASP A 155 4.48 -6.75 1.69
C ASP A 155 4.02 -6.66 3.16
N GLY A 156 4.79 -7.21 4.09
CA GLY A 156 4.42 -7.24 5.51
C GLY A 156 4.25 -5.85 6.15
N TRP A 157 4.87 -4.80 5.61
CA TRP A 157 4.66 -3.44 6.08
C TRP A 157 3.28 -2.92 5.67
N GLY A 158 2.90 -3.08 4.40
CA GLY A 158 1.57 -2.73 3.90
C GLY A 158 0.46 -3.44 4.66
N GLU A 159 0.73 -4.61 5.20
CA GLU A 159 -0.25 -5.36 6.01
C GLU A 159 -0.40 -4.87 7.45
N ILE A 160 0.69 -4.43 8.09
CA ILE A 160 0.69 -4.12 9.52
C ILE A 160 0.55 -2.64 9.82
N PHE A 161 1.10 -1.73 9.01
CA PHE A 161 0.97 -0.28 9.27
C PHE A 161 -0.49 0.22 9.33
N PRO A 162 -1.43 -0.27 8.50
CA PRO A 162 -2.85 0.07 8.63
C PRO A 162 -3.47 -0.33 9.98
N GLN A 163 -2.85 -1.26 10.72
CA GLN A 163 -3.25 -1.60 12.10
C GLN A 163 -2.83 -0.54 13.13
N PHE A 164 -2.25 0.58 12.72
CA PHE A 164 -1.81 1.68 13.58
C PHE A 164 -2.38 3.01 13.09
N LYS A 165 -2.11 4.08 13.84
CA LYS A 165 -2.49 5.45 13.51
C LYS A 165 -1.28 6.37 13.58
N THR A 166 -1.30 7.42 12.79
CA THR A 166 -0.31 8.50 12.83
C THR A 166 -0.36 9.26 14.17
N GLY A 167 0.65 10.10 14.39
CA GLY A 167 0.73 10.99 15.54
C GLY A 167 0.14 12.36 15.25
N THR A 168 0.42 13.29 16.17
CA THR A 168 0.19 14.73 15.97
C THR A 168 1.54 15.43 15.80
N PRO A 169 1.75 16.23 14.74
CA PRO A 169 2.94 17.03 14.61
C PRO A 169 2.99 18.11 15.69
N ASN A 170 4.15 18.30 16.30
CA ASN A 170 4.44 19.46 17.13
C ASN A 170 4.73 20.68 16.25
N ALA A 171 4.71 21.87 16.85
CA ALA A 171 5.20 23.08 16.18
C ALA A 171 6.65 22.86 15.71
N ALA A 172 6.95 23.31 14.48
CA ALA A 172 8.29 23.18 13.91
C ALA A 172 9.32 23.87 14.81
N GLY A 173 10.46 23.21 15.01
CA GLY A 173 11.60 23.77 15.73
C GLY A 173 12.23 24.95 14.97
N PRO A 174 13.17 25.68 15.58
CA PRO A 174 13.88 26.80 14.95
C PRO A 174 14.63 26.43 13.66
N ASP A 175 14.96 25.15 13.49
CA ASP A 175 15.64 24.55 12.34
C ASP A 175 14.68 23.96 11.30
N GLY A 176 13.36 24.09 11.52
CA GLY A 176 12.32 23.50 10.69
C GLY A 176 12.02 22.02 10.99
N THR A 177 12.69 21.40 11.97
CA THR A 177 12.45 20.00 12.33
C THR A 177 11.06 19.85 12.96
N VAL A 178 10.25 18.96 12.39
CA VAL A 178 8.95 18.56 12.95
C VAL A 178 9.13 17.29 13.75
N THR A 179 8.73 17.32 15.03
CA THR A 179 8.65 16.14 15.89
C THR A 179 7.19 15.77 16.07
N TYR A 180 6.93 14.54 16.50
CA TYR A 180 5.56 14.02 16.65
C TYR A 180 5.33 13.55 18.08
N LYS A 181 4.10 13.70 18.54
CA LYS A 181 3.60 13.11 19.79
C LYS A 181 2.44 12.17 19.50
N ASP A 182 2.14 11.30 20.45
CA ASP A 182 0.99 10.39 20.39
C ASP A 182 0.94 9.55 19.10
N PHE A 183 2.11 9.21 18.55
CA PHE A 183 2.28 8.45 17.30
C PHE A 183 2.13 6.94 17.52
N GLY A 184 1.67 6.23 16.51
CA GLY A 184 1.59 4.77 16.55
C GLY A 184 2.98 4.14 16.68
N ALA A 185 3.12 3.11 17.49
CA ALA A 185 4.36 2.37 17.65
C ALA A 185 4.08 0.89 17.90
N GLY A 186 4.84 0.02 17.25
CA GLY A 186 4.56 -1.42 17.27
C GLY A 186 5.76 -2.27 16.97
N VAL A 187 5.55 -3.58 17.08
CA VAL A 187 6.49 -4.62 16.65
C VAL A 187 5.76 -5.60 15.76
N MET A 188 6.32 -5.96 14.62
CA MET A 188 5.80 -7.00 13.74
C MET A 188 6.79 -8.16 13.61
N PHE A 189 6.26 -9.38 13.55
CA PHE A 189 7.02 -10.61 13.34
C PHE A 189 6.58 -11.22 12.00
N LEU A 190 7.43 -11.03 10.99
CA LEU A 190 7.09 -11.33 9.60
C LEU A 190 7.70 -12.67 9.17
N PRO A 191 6.89 -13.60 8.63
CA PRO A 191 7.39 -14.71 7.83
C PRO A 191 8.17 -14.19 6.62
N SER A 192 9.15 -14.98 6.16
CA SER A 192 10.01 -14.58 5.04
C SER A 192 9.25 -14.36 3.74
N GLY A 193 8.11 -15.04 3.55
CA GLY A 193 7.23 -14.88 2.38
C GLY A 193 6.51 -13.53 2.29
N LEU A 194 6.45 -12.76 3.38
CA LEU A 194 5.99 -11.36 3.40
C LEU A 194 7.17 -10.37 3.53
N GLY A 195 8.38 -10.88 3.32
CA GLY A 195 9.65 -10.15 3.38
C GLY A 195 10.47 -10.45 2.13
N TYR A 196 11.75 -10.80 2.31
CA TYR A 196 12.69 -11.00 1.19
C TYR A 196 12.70 -12.44 0.62
N TYR A 197 11.91 -13.35 1.19
CA TYR A 197 11.78 -14.75 0.79
C TYR A 197 13.11 -15.42 0.38
N GLY A 198 13.14 -16.13 -0.76
CA GLY A 198 14.35 -16.77 -1.27
C GLY A 198 15.42 -15.81 -1.79
N GLY A 199 15.08 -14.54 -2.05
CA GLY A 199 16.02 -13.54 -2.55
C GLY A 199 16.99 -13.05 -1.47
N GLY A 200 16.51 -12.89 -0.23
CA GLY A 200 17.28 -12.21 0.82
C GLY A 200 17.56 -10.74 0.47
N ALA A 201 18.43 -10.12 1.25
CA ALA A 201 19.01 -8.79 0.99
C ALA A 201 20.35 -8.70 1.74
N ASP A 202 21.24 -7.76 1.41
CA ASP A 202 22.59 -7.58 1.98
C ASP A 202 22.92 -8.35 3.28
N ASN A 203 22.26 -7.99 4.39
CA ASN A 203 22.47 -8.58 5.73
C ASN A 203 21.35 -9.52 6.20
N ILE A 204 20.46 -9.91 5.28
CA ILE A 204 19.27 -10.74 5.49
C ILE A 204 19.44 -12.02 4.67
N PRO A 205 19.77 -13.16 5.32
CA PRO A 205 19.82 -14.44 4.61
C PRO A 205 18.46 -14.79 3.98
N SER A 206 18.49 -15.51 2.87
CA SER A 206 17.28 -16.06 2.25
C SER A 206 16.46 -16.85 3.27
N TYR A 207 15.13 -16.77 3.13
CA TYR A 207 14.14 -17.47 3.94
C TYR A 207 14.20 -17.13 5.44
N SER A 208 14.62 -15.91 5.78
CA SER A 208 14.69 -15.43 7.16
C SER A 208 13.39 -14.75 7.60
N PRO A 209 12.79 -15.17 8.73
CA PRO A 209 11.79 -14.36 9.42
C PRO A 209 12.40 -13.07 9.97
N LEU A 210 11.61 -12.00 9.97
CA LEU A 210 12.05 -10.66 10.34
C LEU A 210 11.27 -10.14 11.55
N VAL A 211 11.93 -9.32 12.35
CA VAL A 211 11.32 -8.53 13.43
C VAL A 211 11.57 -7.07 13.15
N PHE A 212 10.50 -6.28 13.04
CA PHE A 212 10.59 -4.83 12.93
C PHE A 212 9.91 -4.20 14.14
N SER A 213 10.62 -3.33 14.86
CA SER A 213 9.99 -2.34 15.74
C SER A 213 9.93 -1.01 15.01
N PHE A 214 8.79 -0.31 15.07
CA PHE A 214 8.58 0.90 14.28
C PHE A 214 7.77 1.96 15.02
N LYS A 215 7.85 3.19 14.50
CA LYS A 215 7.04 4.35 14.90
C LYS A 215 6.44 4.98 13.65
N LEU A 216 5.13 5.16 13.62
CA LEU A 216 4.34 5.74 12.53
C LEU A 216 3.99 7.19 12.88
N PHE A 217 4.71 8.14 12.29
CA PHE A 217 4.59 9.55 12.61
C PHE A 217 3.49 10.23 11.82
N ASP A 218 3.50 10.06 10.49
CA ASP A 218 2.55 10.67 9.58
C ASP A 218 2.32 9.81 8.34
N LEU A 219 1.41 10.24 7.46
CA LEU A 219 1.16 9.61 6.17
C LEU A 219 0.87 10.66 5.10
N GLN A 220 0.97 10.25 3.84
CA GLN A 220 0.48 10.95 2.67
C GLN A 220 -0.46 10.00 1.92
N ARG A 221 -1.70 10.44 1.69
CA ARG A 221 -2.66 9.75 0.83
C ARG A 221 -2.21 9.83 -0.62
N LEU A 222 -2.38 8.73 -1.34
CA LEU A 222 -2.03 8.62 -2.75
C LEU A 222 -3.28 8.41 -3.61
N ASP A 223 -3.04 8.56 -4.92
CA ASP A 223 -3.94 8.44 -6.06
C ASP A 223 -3.06 7.81 -7.14
N HIS A 224 -3.21 6.50 -7.37
CA HIS A 224 -2.25 5.71 -8.15
C HIS A 224 -2.52 5.71 -9.66
N ASP A 225 -3.76 5.84 -10.09
CA ASP A 225 -4.12 6.04 -11.51
C ASP A 225 -4.08 7.53 -11.92
N GLY A 226 -4.09 8.46 -10.97
CA GLY A 226 -3.98 9.90 -11.20
C GLY A 226 -5.28 10.52 -11.69
N ASP A 227 -6.43 9.93 -11.40
CA ASP A 227 -7.72 10.38 -11.88
C ASP A 227 -8.37 11.48 -11.02
N GLY A 228 -7.82 11.75 -9.83
CA GLY A 228 -8.29 12.78 -8.90
C GLY A 228 -9.21 12.28 -7.80
N VAL A 229 -9.53 10.99 -7.76
CA VAL A 229 -10.00 10.26 -6.59
C VAL A 229 -8.77 9.73 -5.83
N LEU A 230 -8.86 9.60 -4.51
CA LEU A 230 -7.75 9.08 -3.72
C LEU A 230 -8.04 7.60 -3.45
N ASP A 231 -7.03 6.75 -3.40
CA ASP A 231 -7.17 5.32 -3.14
C ASP A 231 -8.11 5.02 -1.95
N ILE A 232 -7.99 5.77 -0.85
CA ILE A 232 -8.84 5.59 0.34
C ILE A 232 -10.35 5.74 0.06
N ASN A 233 -10.72 6.47 -0.98
CA ASN A 233 -12.09 6.67 -1.40
C ASN A 233 -12.60 5.58 -2.36
N GLU A 234 -11.70 4.71 -2.83
CA GLU A 234 -11.95 3.55 -3.71
C GLU A 234 -11.93 2.23 -2.93
N ASP A 235 -11.75 2.29 -1.61
CA ASP A 235 -12.01 1.15 -0.71
C ASP A 235 -13.52 0.92 -0.59
N ILE A 236 -14.06 0.10 -1.50
CA ILE A 236 -15.48 -0.25 -1.58
C ILE A 236 -15.93 -0.93 -0.29
N ASN A 237 -15.12 -1.86 0.21
CA ASN A 237 -15.48 -2.73 1.33
C ASN A 237 -15.19 -2.11 2.71
N LYS A 238 -14.36 -1.05 2.77
CA LYS A 238 -14.00 -0.25 3.94
C LYS A 238 -13.18 -1.00 4.99
N ASP A 239 -12.37 -1.97 4.56
CA ASP A 239 -11.48 -2.71 5.45
C ASP A 239 -10.10 -2.07 5.62
N GLY A 240 -9.78 -1.04 4.83
CA GLY A 240 -8.52 -0.30 4.85
C GLY A 240 -7.42 -0.91 3.98
N TYR A 241 -7.74 -1.85 3.10
CA TYR A 241 -6.79 -2.56 2.24
C TYR A 241 -7.25 -2.63 0.79
N LEU A 242 -6.37 -2.27 -0.12
CA LEU A 242 -6.58 -2.33 -1.57
C LEU A 242 -5.54 -3.24 -2.20
N TYR A 243 -5.97 -4.10 -3.12
CA TYR A 243 -5.11 -5.09 -3.73
C TYR A 243 -5.20 -5.07 -5.24
N ASP A 244 -4.05 -4.93 -5.91
CA ASP A 244 -3.97 -5.14 -7.36
C ASP A 244 -3.98 -6.65 -7.65
N LEU A 245 -5.17 -7.19 -7.89
CA LEU A 245 -5.39 -8.61 -8.15
C LEU A 245 -4.93 -9.07 -9.55
N ARG A 246 -4.43 -8.15 -10.39
CA ARG A 246 -3.83 -8.48 -11.69
C ARG A 246 -2.49 -9.19 -11.51
N ASP A 247 -1.82 -9.02 -10.37
CA ASP A 247 -0.65 -9.82 -9.98
C ASP A 247 -1.07 -11.24 -9.57
N THR A 248 -1.35 -12.06 -10.58
CA THR A 248 -1.73 -13.48 -10.42
C THR A 248 -0.63 -14.34 -9.80
N SER A 249 0.61 -13.85 -9.73
CA SER A 249 1.70 -14.56 -9.05
C SER A 249 1.60 -14.41 -7.53
N ARG A 250 1.23 -13.20 -7.06
CA ARG A 250 0.97 -12.90 -5.66
C ARG A 250 -0.42 -13.37 -5.23
N PHE A 251 -1.41 -13.22 -6.11
CA PHE A 251 -2.82 -13.52 -5.82
C PHE A 251 -3.41 -14.50 -6.83
N PRO A 252 -3.00 -15.78 -6.81
CA PRO A 252 -3.52 -16.79 -7.74
C PRO A 252 -4.99 -17.17 -7.46
N THR A 253 -5.41 -17.15 -6.19
CA THR A 253 -6.80 -17.48 -5.75
C THR A 253 -7.29 -16.53 -4.64
N PRO A 254 -7.40 -15.21 -4.92
CA PRO A 254 -7.73 -14.23 -3.89
C PRO A 254 -9.14 -14.48 -3.31
N PRO A 255 -9.32 -14.35 -1.99
CA PRO A 255 -10.63 -14.25 -1.38
C PRO A 255 -11.45 -13.10 -1.97
N ALA A 256 -12.77 -13.29 -2.09
CA ALA A 256 -13.69 -12.27 -2.59
C ALA A 256 -13.70 -10.98 -1.76
N THR A 257 -13.23 -11.03 -0.52
CA THR A 257 -13.13 -9.86 0.37
C THR A 257 -11.99 -8.92 0.01
N MET A 258 -11.08 -9.30 -0.89
CA MET A 258 -9.97 -8.45 -1.36
C MET A 258 -10.30 -7.71 -2.66
N LYS A 259 -11.55 -7.80 -3.13
CA LYS A 259 -11.96 -7.27 -4.42
C LYS A 259 -12.65 -5.92 -4.23
N ASP A 260 -11.97 -4.87 -4.66
CA ASP A 260 -12.48 -3.50 -4.77
C ASP A 260 -12.41 -3.09 -6.24
N ASP A 261 -13.33 -3.64 -7.02
CA ASP A 261 -13.44 -3.54 -8.48
C ASP A 261 -14.93 -3.38 -8.80
N THR A 262 -15.32 -2.12 -9.03
CA THR A 262 -16.68 -1.66 -9.20
C THR A 262 -17.25 -2.19 -10.51
N ASP A 263 -16.53 -2.12 -11.63
CA ASP A 263 -17.01 -2.48 -12.96
C ASP A 263 -17.06 -4.01 -13.22
N GLY A 264 -16.16 -4.75 -12.58
CA GLY A 264 -16.01 -6.20 -12.64
C GLY A 264 -15.02 -6.70 -13.70
N ASP A 265 -14.22 -5.85 -14.33
CA ASP A 265 -13.30 -6.19 -15.42
C ASP A 265 -11.99 -6.85 -14.94
N GLY A 266 -11.73 -6.82 -13.63
CA GLY A 266 -10.56 -7.41 -12.97
C GLY A 266 -9.44 -6.42 -12.64
N ILE A 267 -9.64 -5.13 -12.88
CA ILE A 267 -8.81 -4.02 -12.40
C ILE A 267 -9.46 -3.48 -11.12
N ALA A 268 -8.67 -3.19 -10.09
CA ALA A 268 -9.20 -2.59 -8.86
C ALA A 268 -9.33 -1.08 -9.06
N ASP A 269 -10.37 -0.45 -8.51
CA ASP A 269 -10.74 0.96 -8.74
C ASP A 269 -9.52 1.89 -8.60
N PHE A 270 -8.72 1.76 -7.54
CA PHE A 270 -7.52 2.59 -7.29
C PHE A 270 -6.36 2.50 -8.32
N VAL A 271 -6.50 1.64 -9.32
CA VAL A 271 -5.58 1.48 -10.46
C VAL A 271 -6.34 1.28 -11.78
N ASP A 272 -7.63 1.55 -11.77
CA ASP A 272 -8.51 1.64 -12.92
C ASP A 272 -8.65 3.13 -13.29
N THR A 273 -9.03 3.43 -14.51
CA THR A 273 -9.25 4.83 -14.93
C THR A 273 -10.70 5.10 -15.29
N ASP A 274 -11.56 4.08 -15.24
CA ASP A 274 -12.97 4.06 -15.65
C ASP A 274 -13.73 3.09 -14.71
N ASP A 275 -13.88 3.48 -13.44
CA ASP A 275 -14.29 2.59 -12.35
C ASP A 275 -15.68 1.96 -12.52
N ASP A 276 -16.57 2.59 -13.29
CA ASP A 276 -17.90 2.05 -13.58
C ASP A 276 -18.04 1.44 -14.98
N GLY A 277 -16.98 1.50 -15.78
CA GLY A 277 -16.87 0.88 -17.10
C GLY A 277 -17.85 1.46 -18.11
N ASP A 278 -18.24 2.73 -17.95
CA ASP A 278 -19.20 3.39 -18.83
C ASP A 278 -18.53 4.01 -20.09
N GLY A 279 -17.20 3.98 -20.17
CA GLY A 279 -16.38 4.47 -21.26
C GLY A 279 -15.95 5.93 -21.11
N PHE A 280 -16.33 6.59 -20.02
CA PHE A 280 -15.79 7.87 -19.57
C PHE A 280 -14.84 7.64 -18.41
N SER A 281 -13.60 8.11 -18.56
CA SER A 281 -12.65 8.01 -17.45
C SER A 281 -13.17 8.73 -16.19
N THR A 282 -12.96 8.16 -15.01
CA THR A 282 -13.23 8.77 -13.70
C THR A 282 -12.67 10.20 -13.66
N TYR A 283 -11.45 10.41 -14.15
CA TYR A 283 -10.81 11.74 -14.30
C TYR A 283 -11.70 12.78 -14.99
N TYR A 284 -12.32 12.38 -16.10
CA TYR A 284 -13.19 13.26 -16.87
C TYR A 284 -14.45 13.62 -16.09
N GLU A 285 -15.03 12.65 -15.38
CA GLU A 285 -16.28 12.82 -14.66
C GLU A 285 -16.15 13.62 -13.36
N VAL A 286 -15.01 13.52 -12.69
CA VAL A 286 -14.71 14.34 -11.50
C VAL A 286 -14.21 15.74 -11.87
N THR A 287 -13.88 16.00 -13.15
CA THR A 287 -13.47 17.31 -13.63
C THR A 287 -14.64 18.30 -13.69
N LYS A 288 -14.44 19.49 -13.13
CA LYS A 288 -15.40 20.58 -13.19
C LYS A 288 -15.44 21.22 -14.59
N PRO A 289 -16.63 21.63 -15.07
CA PRO A 289 -16.72 22.51 -16.22
C PRO A 289 -15.94 23.82 -15.97
N LYS A 290 -15.23 24.32 -16.98
CA LYS A 290 -14.34 25.50 -16.83
C LYS A 290 -15.11 26.75 -16.38
N GLU A 291 -16.36 26.87 -16.80
CA GLU A 291 -17.30 27.91 -16.42
C GLU A 291 -17.88 27.75 -15.00
N GLN A 292 -17.45 26.73 -14.24
CA GLN A 292 -17.81 26.50 -12.84
C GLN A 292 -16.59 26.52 -11.91
N ILE A 293 -15.47 27.12 -12.34
CA ILE A 293 -14.25 27.27 -11.53
C ILE A 293 -14.14 28.71 -11.01
N GLY A 294 -13.91 28.85 -9.72
CA GLY A 294 -13.76 30.13 -9.03
C GLY A 294 -15.06 30.93 -8.93
N TRP A 295 -14.94 32.26 -9.09
CA TRP A 295 -16.06 33.19 -9.04
C TRP A 295 -16.79 33.26 -10.36
N VAL A 296 -18.05 32.81 -10.37
CA VAL A 296 -18.92 32.79 -11.55
C VAL A 296 -20.25 33.45 -11.20
N ASN A 297 -20.59 34.56 -11.87
CA ASN A 297 -21.82 35.31 -11.64
C ASN A 297 -22.09 35.67 -10.16
N GLY A 298 -21.03 35.98 -9.41
CA GLY A 298 -21.13 36.34 -7.98
C GLY A 298 -21.26 35.16 -7.01
N VAL A 299 -21.14 33.93 -7.50
CA VAL A 299 -21.11 32.70 -6.69
C VAL A 299 -19.70 32.10 -6.77
N PHE A 300 -19.12 31.76 -5.62
CA PHE A 300 -17.84 31.05 -5.57
C PHE A 300 -18.07 29.53 -5.66
N ASN A 301 -17.34 28.85 -6.54
CA ASN A 301 -17.48 27.41 -6.81
C ASN A 301 -16.20 26.62 -6.48
N GLY A 302 -15.26 27.24 -5.74
CA GLY A 302 -13.95 26.69 -5.45
C GLY A 302 -12.97 26.82 -6.62
N VAL A 303 -11.67 26.84 -6.31
CA VAL A 303 -10.60 27.11 -7.29
C VAL A 303 -10.06 25.83 -7.95
N SER A 304 -10.34 24.66 -7.38
CA SER A 304 -9.96 23.37 -7.95
C SER A 304 -10.65 23.12 -9.29
N THR A 305 -9.90 22.55 -10.22
CA THR A 305 -10.41 22.02 -11.50
C THR A 305 -11.21 20.74 -11.31
N TYR A 306 -11.10 20.07 -10.17
CA TYR A 306 -11.77 18.80 -9.87
C TYR A 306 -12.70 18.96 -8.68
N TYR A 307 -13.80 18.21 -8.66
CA TYR A 307 -14.62 18.09 -7.48
C TYR A 307 -13.86 17.24 -6.44
N PRO A 308 -13.68 17.73 -5.18
CA PRO A 308 -13.21 16.86 -4.11
C PRO A 308 -14.22 15.75 -3.81
N TRP A 309 -13.80 14.69 -3.12
CA TRP A 309 -14.70 13.61 -2.71
C TRP A 309 -15.98 14.12 -2.03
N ASP A 310 -15.83 15.05 -1.09
CA ASP A 310 -16.90 15.79 -0.42
C ASP A 310 -16.56 17.29 -0.39
N PRO A 311 -17.55 18.18 -0.22
CA PRO A 311 -17.29 19.60 -0.05
C PRO A 311 -16.25 19.88 1.04
N VAL A 312 -15.30 20.76 0.74
CA VAL A 312 -14.21 21.15 1.64
C VAL A 312 -14.48 22.56 2.17
N THR A 313 -14.32 22.75 3.47
CA THR A 313 -14.34 24.08 4.09
C THR A 313 -12.94 24.68 4.11
N ASP A 314 -12.86 26.01 4.07
CA ASP A 314 -11.61 26.75 4.25
C ASP A 314 -10.77 26.25 5.43
N ASN A 315 -9.45 26.15 5.25
CA ASN A 315 -8.56 25.70 6.31
C ASN A 315 -8.13 26.91 7.16
N PRO A 316 -8.49 26.96 8.46
CA PRO A 316 -8.18 28.12 9.30
C PRO A 316 -6.67 28.33 9.53
N ASN A 317 -5.83 27.34 9.23
CA ASN A 317 -4.37 27.44 9.36
C ASN A 317 -3.69 28.09 8.15
N THR A 318 -4.41 28.28 7.05
CA THR A 318 -3.93 28.90 5.80
C THR A 318 -4.71 30.16 5.48
N PRO A 319 -4.80 31.15 6.39
CA PRO A 319 -5.75 32.27 6.32
C PRO A 319 -5.57 33.24 5.13
N ASN A 320 -4.56 33.02 4.28
CA ASN A 320 -4.29 33.81 3.08
C ASN A 320 -4.65 33.06 1.79
N VAL A 321 -5.18 31.84 1.89
CA VAL A 321 -5.59 30.98 0.79
C VAL A 321 -7.00 30.50 1.15
N ASP A 322 -7.97 30.71 0.26
CA ASP A 322 -9.32 30.15 0.43
C ASP A 322 -9.37 28.79 -0.26
N GLU A 323 -9.37 27.72 0.53
CA GLU A 323 -9.47 26.34 0.03
C GLU A 323 -10.91 25.82 0.00
N THR A 324 -11.91 26.69 0.14
CA THR A 324 -13.30 26.26 0.14
C THR A 324 -13.68 25.64 -1.21
N GLU A 325 -14.23 24.43 -1.15
CA GLU A 325 -14.80 23.71 -2.27
C GLU A 325 -16.25 23.35 -1.93
N PRO A 326 -17.25 24.15 -2.33
CA PRO A 326 -18.64 24.00 -1.86
C PRO A 326 -19.39 22.80 -2.44
N ARG A 327 -18.78 22.07 -3.39
CA ARG A 327 -19.36 20.93 -4.10
C ARG A 327 -18.38 19.78 -4.11
N GLY A 328 -18.82 18.58 -3.74
CA GLY A 328 -18.06 17.36 -3.96
C GLY A 328 -18.43 16.67 -5.26
N ILE A 329 -17.82 15.52 -5.55
CA ILE A 329 -18.14 14.73 -6.75
C ILE A 329 -19.64 14.46 -6.78
N PRO A 330 -20.35 14.81 -7.87
CA PRO A 330 -21.80 14.68 -7.88
C PRO A 330 -22.23 13.22 -7.99
N ARG A 331 -23.48 12.93 -7.62
CA ARG A 331 -24.20 11.77 -8.14
C ARG A 331 -24.79 12.06 -9.51
N ARG A 332 -25.39 11.05 -10.14
CA ARG A 332 -26.27 11.25 -11.30
C ARG A 332 -27.26 12.42 -11.07
N PRO A 333 -27.38 13.37 -12.02
CA PRO A 333 -28.24 14.55 -11.89
C PRO A 333 -29.70 14.16 -11.68
N THR A 334 -30.35 14.80 -10.69
CA THR A 334 -31.74 14.51 -10.30
C THR A 334 -32.74 15.60 -10.70
N GLY A 335 -32.28 16.67 -11.35
CA GLY A 335 -33.10 17.78 -11.78
C GLY A 335 -34.00 17.48 -12.99
N PRO A 336 -34.74 18.50 -13.47
CA PRO A 336 -35.56 18.40 -14.67
C PRO A 336 -34.70 18.12 -15.91
N LEU A 337 -35.32 17.49 -16.90
CA LEU A 337 -34.75 17.34 -18.24
C LEU A 337 -34.67 18.70 -18.93
N LYS A 338 -33.68 18.86 -19.82
CA LYS A 338 -33.55 20.04 -20.68
C LYS A 338 -34.84 20.31 -21.49
N THR A 339 -35.47 19.26 -22.01
CA THR A 339 -36.78 19.28 -22.66
C THR A 339 -37.72 18.37 -21.89
N GLU A 340 -38.75 18.97 -21.27
CA GLU A 340 -39.74 18.26 -20.47
C GLU A 340 -40.62 17.35 -21.33
N GLY A 341 -40.86 16.11 -20.87
CA GLY A 341 -41.69 15.11 -21.57
C GLY A 341 -40.94 14.20 -22.55
N ASP A 342 -39.72 14.56 -22.94
CA ASP A 342 -38.85 13.73 -23.77
C ASP A 342 -38.05 12.72 -22.92
N THR A 343 -37.44 11.71 -23.56
CA THR A 343 -36.58 10.74 -22.88
C THR A 343 -35.22 11.36 -22.52
N GLU A 344 -34.65 10.92 -21.40
CA GLU A 344 -33.28 11.28 -21.00
C GLU A 344 -32.27 10.72 -22.00
N SER A 345 -31.33 11.57 -22.44
CA SER A 345 -30.25 11.20 -23.37
C SER A 345 -29.12 12.23 -23.31
N ILE A 346 -27.98 11.95 -23.94
CA ILE A 346 -26.86 12.91 -24.02
C ILE A 346 -27.27 14.26 -24.64
N ASN A 347 -28.31 14.28 -25.48
CA ASN A 347 -28.85 15.49 -26.09
C ASN A 347 -30.00 16.14 -25.30
N ASN A 348 -30.57 15.40 -24.34
CA ASN A 348 -31.62 15.85 -23.42
C ASN A 348 -31.25 15.48 -21.96
N PRO A 349 -30.16 16.05 -21.42
CA PRO A 349 -29.70 15.66 -20.10
C PRO A 349 -30.56 16.25 -18.98
N ARG A 350 -30.53 15.60 -17.80
CA ARG A 350 -31.02 16.21 -16.55
C ARG A 350 -30.07 17.29 -16.07
N SER A 351 -30.60 18.33 -15.44
CA SER A 351 -29.79 19.31 -14.73
C SER A 351 -29.36 18.79 -13.36
N PHE A 352 -28.18 19.20 -12.90
CA PHE A 352 -27.76 18.97 -11.52
C PHE A 352 -28.51 19.90 -10.55
N LEU A 353 -28.90 19.35 -9.41
CA LEU A 353 -29.38 20.11 -8.25
C LEU A 353 -28.27 20.26 -7.20
N PRO A 354 -28.31 21.28 -6.32
CA PRO A 354 -27.31 21.45 -5.26
C PRO A 354 -27.08 20.20 -4.40
N GLU A 355 -28.15 19.46 -4.13
CA GLU A 355 -28.15 18.22 -3.34
C GLU A 355 -27.39 17.09 -4.03
N ASP A 356 -27.22 17.14 -5.37
CA ASP A 356 -26.45 16.14 -6.11
C ASP A 356 -24.95 16.22 -5.76
N TYR A 357 -24.47 17.39 -5.31
CA TYR A 357 -23.08 17.63 -4.94
C TYR A 357 -22.81 17.52 -3.43
N THR A 358 -23.85 17.53 -2.60
CA THR A 358 -23.72 17.79 -1.15
C THR A 358 -24.39 16.74 -0.27
N ALA A 359 -25.21 15.85 -0.84
CA ALA A 359 -25.82 14.77 -0.07
C ALA A 359 -24.74 13.89 0.60
N PRO A 360 -24.80 13.66 1.93
CA PRO A 360 -23.77 12.90 2.66
C PRO A 360 -23.62 11.44 2.21
N VAL A 361 -24.73 10.84 1.74
CA VAL A 361 -24.74 9.50 1.14
C VAL A 361 -25.25 9.66 -0.28
N ARG A 362 -24.36 9.48 -1.24
CA ARG A 362 -24.67 9.54 -2.67
C ARG A 362 -23.76 8.58 -3.43
N LEU A 363 -24.32 7.84 -4.38
CA LEU A 363 -23.55 7.09 -5.35
C LEU A 363 -22.94 8.13 -6.30
N ARG A 364 -21.62 8.25 -6.30
CA ARG A 364 -20.92 9.23 -7.12
C ARG A 364 -20.98 8.80 -8.57
N ILE A 365 -20.91 9.79 -9.46
CA ILE A 365 -21.19 9.59 -10.89
C ILE A 365 -20.25 8.56 -11.52
N HIS A 366 -18.95 8.60 -11.20
CA HIS A 366 -17.93 7.62 -11.63
C HIS A 366 -18.09 6.21 -11.05
N LEU A 367 -19.09 5.99 -10.20
CA LEU A 367 -19.44 4.68 -9.66
C LEU A 367 -20.86 4.26 -10.09
N ASP A 368 -21.55 5.08 -10.89
CA ASP A 368 -22.95 4.90 -11.26
C ASP A 368 -23.08 4.36 -12.68
N LYS A 369 -22.89 3.05 -12.82
CA LYS A 369 -23.15 2.27 -14.05
C LYS A 369 -24.52 2.49 -14.70
N THR A 370 -25.48 3.06 -13.98
CA THR A 370 -26.82 3.33 -14.51
C THR A 370 -26.92 4.67 -15.22
N TYR A 371 -25.86 5.49 -15.15
CA TYR A 371 -25.80 6.75 -15.83
C TYR A 371 -25.90 6.52 -17.34
N PRO A 372 -26.85 7.17 -18.04
CA PRO A 372 -27.24 6.75 -19.39
C PRO A 372 -26.28 7.27 -20.45
N TYR A 373 -25.20 7.94 -20.07
CA TYR A 373 -24.21 8.48 -20.99
C TYR A 373 -23.03 7.53 -21.03
N GLN A 374 -23.15 6.50 -21.85
CA GLN A 374 -22.06 5.54 -22.07
C GLN A 374 -21.36 5.83 -23.39
N LYS A 375 -20.05 5.70 -23.42
CA LYS A 375 -19.27 5.77 -24.66
C LYS A 375 -19.01 4.35 -25.16
N LEU A 376 -19.78 3.96 -26.18
CA LEU A 376 -19.67 2.67 -26.88
C LEU A 376 -18.28 2.39 -27.46
#